data_AF-A0A954QYJ6-F1
#
_entry.id   AF-A0A954QYJ6-F1
#
_cell.length_a   1.000
_cell.length_b   1.000
_cell.length_c   1.000
_cell.angle_alpha   90.00
_cell.angle_beta   90.00
_cell.angle_gamma   90.00
#
_symmetry.space_group_name_H-M   'P 1'
#
loop_
_entity.id
_entity.type
_entity.pdbx_description
1 polymer ?
#
loop_
_entity_poly.entity_id
_entity_poly.type
_entity_poly.pdbx_seq_one_letter_code
_entity_poly.pdbx_strand_id
1 'polypeptide(L)'
;MAIVRELMGVVASESADGGVVVTSGSFTADAVEFAIRNPIELIDGQQLEKMIHRIQSTTSREPAMQPRPDLPLCPVCGATMVRRTARRGPHTNNPFLGCSRFPQCRGTRQMV
;
A
#
# COMPACT_ATOMS: atom_id res chain seq x y z
N MET A 1 1.38 24.88 -23.99
CA MET A 1 2.45 25.91 -24.04
C MET A 1 2.39 26.95 -22.90
N ALA A 2 1.32 27.07 -22.10
CA ALA A 2 1.26 28.08 -21.04
C ALA A 2 1.94 27.65 -19.72
N ILE A 3 1.55 26.50 -19.18
CA ILE A 3 1.85 26.10 -17.79
C ILE A 3 3.37 26.01 -17.49
N VAL A 4 4.18 25.47 -18.41
CA VAL A 4 5.62 25.28 -18.18
C VAL A 4 6.37 26.62 -18.11
N ARG A 5 5.97 27.59 -18.95
CA ARG A 5 6.58 28.93 -18.97
C ARG A 5 6.09 29.77 -17.79
N GLU A 6 4.80 29.63 -17.43
CA GLU A 6 4.23 30.25 -16.24
C GLU A 6 4.95 29.78 -14.97
N LEU A 7 5.18 28.47 -14.84
CA LEU A 7 5.93 27.92 -13.71
C LEU A 7 7.36 28.47 -13.65
N MET A 8 8.03 28.64 -14.79
CA MET A 8 9.38 29.23 -14.81
C MET A 8 9.39 30.66 -14.26
N GLY A 9 8.33 31.44 -14.50
CA GLY A 9 8.16 32.75 -13.87
C GLY A 9 8.12 32.67 -12.34
N VAL A 10 7.43 31.67 -11.80
CA VAL A 10 7.36 31.42 -10.35
C VAL A 10 8.70 30.96 -9.79
N VAL A 11 9.38 30.02 -10.45
CA VAL A 11 10.71 29.52 -10.02
C VAL A 11 11.70 30.66 -9.90
N ALA A 12 11.72 31.58 -10.88
CA ALA A 12 12.59 32.75 -10.85
C ALA A 12 12.20 33.75 -9.75
N SER A 13 10.91 34.00 -9.54
CA SER A 13 10.41 34.93 -8.52
C SER A 13 10.71 34.45 -7.10
N GLU A 14 10.50 33.15 -6.85
CA GLU A 14 10.66 32.55 -5.52
C GLU A 14 12.09 32.11 -5.23
N SER A 15 13.04 32.36 -6.15
CA SER A 15 14.44 31.91 -6.03
C SER A 15 14.56 30.41 -5.77
N ALA A 16 13.71 29.61 -6.42
CA ALA A 16 13.74 28.16 -6.28
C ALA A 16 14.83 27.54 -7.18
N ASP A 17 15.39 26.41 -6.76
CA ASP A 17 16.39 25.66 -7.56
C ASP A 17 15.79 25.09 -8.86
N GLY A 18 14.47 24.92 -8.92
CA GLY A 18 13.75 24.42 -10.08
C GLY A 18 12.26 24.20 -9.82
N GLY A 19 11.57 23.64 -10.82
CA GLY A 19 10.15 23.31 -10.75
C GLY A 19 9.84 21.95 -11.35
N VAL A 20 8.74 21.33 -10.92
CA VAL A 20 8.28 20.05 -11.46
C VAL A 20 6.85 20.21 -11.99
N VAL A 21 6.61 19.86 -13.25
CA VAL A 21 5.28 19.84 -13.86
C VAL A 21 4.84 18.40 -14.05
N VAL A 22 3.69 18.05 -13.48
CA VAL A 22 3.10 16.72 -13.58
C VAL A 22 1.81 16.77 -14.39
N THR A 23 1.62 15.84 -15.32
CA THR A 23 0.38 15.68 -16.08
C THR A 23 -0.03 14.22 -16.20
N SER A 24 -1.32 13.95 -16.36
CA SER A 24 -1.84 12.62 -16.72
C SER A 24 -1.76 12.33 -18.22
N GLY A 25 -1.48 13.34 -19.05
CA GLY A 25 -1.34 13.22 -20.51
C GLY A 25 0.11 13.22 -20.97
N SER A 26 0.37 13.82 -22.13
CA SER A 26 1.72 13.98 -22.68
C SER A 26 2.06 15.45 -22.87
N PHE A 27 3.36 15.75 -22.87
CA PHE A 27 3.86 17.07 -23.22
C PHE A 27 4.04 17.21 -24.73
N THR A 28 3.92 18.44 -25.20
CA THR A 28 4.22 18.80 -26.59
C THR A 28 5.72 18.97 -26.78
N ALA A 29 6.23 18.84 -28.01
CA ALA A 29 7.66 18.93 -28.28
C ALA A 29 8.31 20.24 -27.80
N ASP A 30 7.65 21.40 -27.99
CA ASP A 30 8.15 22.69 -27.50
C ASP A 30 8.25 22.72 -25.97
N ALA A 31 7.29 22.11 -25.26
CA ALA A 31 7.33 22.04 -23.80
C ALA A 31 8.50 21.20 -23.30
N VAL A 32 8.80 20.09 -24.00
CA VAL A 32 9.96 19.25 -23.72
C VAL A 32 11.26 20.00 -24.01
N GLU A 33 11.37 20.66 -25.16
CA GLU A 33 12.57 21.44 -25.51
C GLU A 33 12.80 22.58 -24.51
N PHE A 34 11.74 23.26 -24.09
CA PHE A 34 11.83 24.29 -23.08
C PHE A 34 12.33 23.73 -21.75
N ALA A 35 11.80 22.59 -21.29
CA ALA A 35 12.21 21.96 -20.04
C ALA A 35 13.68 21.51 -20.06
N ILE A 36 14.19 20.99 -21.18
CA ILE A 36 15.60 20.57 -21.31
C ILE A 36 16.56 21.76 -21.07
N ARG A 37 16.15 22.96 -21.45
CA ARG A 37 16.98 24.18 -21.37
C ARG A 37 16.82 24.93 -20.04
N ASN A 38 15.96 24.48 -19.14
CA ASN A 38 15.59 25.17 -17.91
C ASN A 38 15.57 24.20 -16.73
N PRO A 39 15.60 24.67 -15.47
CA PRO A 39 15.50 23.80 -14.30
C PRO A 39 14.05 23.35 -14.06
N ILE A 40 13.39 22.79 -15.08
CA ILE A 40 12.02 22.28 -15.00
C ILE A 40 12.01 20.79 -15.34
N GLU A 41 11.59 19.98 -14.38
CA GLU A 41 11.33 18.56 -14.61
C GLU A 41 9.89 18.36 -15.12
N LEU A 42 9.73 17.47 -16.09
CA LEU A 42 8.43 17.09 -16.64
C LEU A 42 8.15 15.63 -16.29
N ILE A 43 7.01 15.38 -15.66
CA ILE A 43 6.50 14.04 -15.38
C ILE A 43 5.22 13.85 -16.19
N ASP A 44 5.30 13.04 -17.24
CA ASP A 44 4.14 12.70 -18.07
C ASP A 44 3.28 11.58 -17.46
N GLY A 45 2.16 11.28 -18.08
CA GLY A 45 1.23 10.27 -17.60
C GLY A 45 1.85 8.88 -17.48
N GLN A 46 2.72 8.48 -18.43
CA GLN A 46 3.37 7.17 -18.41
C GLN A 46 4.43 7.08 -17.30
N GLN A 47 5.16 8.16 -17.07
CA GLN A 47 6.13 8.25 -15.97
C GLN A 47 5.42 8.27 -14.62
N LEU A 48 4.34 9.04 -14.48
CA LEU A 48 3.53 9.11 -13.27
C LEU A 48 2.91 7.74 -12.91
N GLU A 49 2.36 7.04 -13.90
CA GLU A 49 1.81 5.69 -13.72
C GLU A 49 2.87 4.72 -13.17
N LYS A 50 4.09 4.75 -13.73
CA LYS A 50 5.21 3.93 -13.23
C LYS A 50 5.59 4.28 -11.79
N MET A 51 5.58 5.57 -11.42
CA MET A 51 5.86 6.01 -10.06
C MET A 51 4.79 5.49 -9.08
N ILE A 52 3.52 5.57 -9.45
CA ILE A 52 2.40 5.08 -8.63
C ILE A 52 2.49 3.57 -8.43
N HIS A 53 2.70 2.80 -9.51
CA HIS A 53 2.84 1.35 -9.41
C HIS A 53 4.01 0.93 -8.53
N ARG A 54 5.14 1.66 -8.58
CA ARG A 54 6.28 1.40 -7.71
C ARG A 54 5.90 1.55 -6.24
N ILE A 55 5.24 2.64 -5.85
CA ILE A 55 4.82 2.84 -4.45
C ILE A 55 3.80 1.78 -4.05
N GLN A 56 2.78 1.51 -4.86
CA GLN A 56 1.79 0.49 -4.57
C GLN A 56 2.40 -0.90 -4.39
N SER A 57 3.39 -1.29 -5.22
CA SER A 57 4.11 -2.55 -5.04
C SER A 57 4.92 -2.62 -3.73
N THR A 58 5.41 -1.47 -3.26
CA THR A 58 6.18 -1.37 -2.02
C THR A 58 5.25 -1.34 -0.79
N THR A 59 4.09 -0.70 -0.90
CA THR A 59 3.04 -0.62 0.11
C THR A 59 2.15 -1.88 0.15
N SER A 60 2.16 -2.71 -0.90
CA SER A 60 1.52 -4.04 -0.90
C SER A 60 2.24 -5.08 -0.02
N ARG A 61 3.27 -4.66 0.72
CA ARG A 61 3.68 -5.31 1.98
C ARG A 61 2.95 -4.67 3.18
N GLU A 62 1.62 -4.58 3.11
CA GLU A 62 0.85 -5.07 4.26
C GLU A 62 1.40 -6.47 4.55
N PRO A 63 1.73 -6.84 5.79
CA PRO A 63 2.13 -8.21 6.04
C PRO A 63 1.02 -9.06 5.46
N ALA A 64 1.33 -9.73 4.34
CA ALA A 64 0.55 -10.84 3.87
C ALA A 64 0.28 -11.60 5.15
N MET A 65 -0.99 -11.65 5.56
CA MET A 65 -1.43 -12.67 6.48
C MET A 65 -1.17 -13.93 5.68
N GLN A 66 0.08 -14.41 5.76
CA GLN A 66 0.48 -15.70 5.29
C GLN A 66 -0.61 -16.58 5.87
N PRO A 67 -1.40 -17.28 5.04
CA PRO A 67 -2.06 -18.45 5.56
C PRO A 67 -0.90 -19.28 6.06
N ARG A 68 -0.65 -19.24 7.37
CA ARG A 68 0.24 -20.20 7.99
C ARG A 68 -0.36 -21.53 7.54
N PRO A 69 0.37 -22.35 6.78
CA PRO A 69 -0.11 -23.68 6.50
C PRO A 69 -0.38 -24.30 7.88
N ASP A 70 -1.52 -24.95 8.03
CA ASP A 70 -1.91 -25.72 9.22
C ASP A 70 -2.72 -25.00 10.31
N LEU A 71 -3.52 -23.98 9.98
CA LEU A 71 -4.67 -23.64 10.84
C LEU A 71 -5.85 -24.57 10.47
N PRO A 72 -6.14 -25.62 11.26
CA PRO A 72 -7.23 -26.53 10.94
C PRO A 72 -8.57 -25.79 10.90
N LEU A 73 -9.45 -26.25 10.01
CA LEU A 73 -10.83 -25.78 9.98
C LEU A 73 -11.56 -26.23 11.26
N CYS A 74 -12.51 -25.41 11.70
CA CYS A 74 -13.35 -25.72 12.85
C CYS A 74 -14.21 -26.97 12.54
N PRO A 75 -14.20 -28.02 13.38
CA PRO A 75 -15.00 -29.23 13.14
C PRO A 75 -16.51 -28.98 13.23
N VAL A 76 -16.95 -27.84 13.78
CA VAL A 76 -18.37 -27.52 13.99
C VAL A 76 -18.96 -26.73 12.82
N CYS A 77 -18.18 -25.85 12.19
CA CYS A 77 -18.71 -24.93 11.17
C CYS A 77 -17.81 -24.77 9.93
N GLY A 78 -16.66 -25.45 9.88
CA GLY A 78 -15.70 -25.33 8.78
C GLY A 78 -14.97 -24.00 8.69
N ALA A 79 -15.23 -23.03 9.58
CA ALA A 79 -14.53 -21.74 9.55
C ALA A 79 -13.08 -21.84 10.04
N THR A 80 -12.23 -20.92 9.59
CA THR A 80 -10.82 -20.85 10.01
C THR A 80 -10.70 -20.64 11.52
N MET A 81 -9.81 -21.39 12.16
CA MET A 81 -9.51 -21.23 13.57
C MET A 81 -8.42 -20.18 13.78
N VAL A 82 -8.46 -19.49 14.93
CA VAL A 82 -7.51 -18.46 15.34
C VAL A 82 -6.90 -18.81 16.69
N ARG A 83 -5.61 -18.53 16.90
CA ARG A 83 -4.94 -18.79 18.18
C ARG A 83 -5.39 -17.77 19.23
N ARG A 84 -5.95 -18.25 20.33
CA ARG A 84 -6.38 -17.46 21.49
C ARG A 84 -5.69 -18.01 22.74
N THR A 85 -5.38 -17.15 23.71
CA THR A 85 -4.80 -17.58 24.98
C THR A 85 -5.88 -17.54 26.06
N ALA A 86 -6.07 -18.63 26.80
CA ALA A 86 -7.04 -18.67 27.88
C ALA A 86 -6.47 -17.97 29.12
N ARG A 87 -7.17 -16.95 29.62
CA ARG A 87 -6.79 -16.21 30.84
C ARG A 87 -7.27 -16.89 32.13
N ARG A 88 -8.26 -17.79 32.07
CA ARG A 88 -8.81 -18.55 33.20
C ARG A 88 -9.34 -19.92 32.74
N GLY A 89 -9.14 -20.97 33.55
CA GLY A 89 -9.62 -22.34 33.32
C GLY A 89 -8.51 -23.40 33.39
N PRO A 90 -8.81 -24.70 33.19
CA PRO A 90 -7.83 -25.80 33.27
C PRO A 90 -6.69 -25.73 32.22
N HIS A 91 -6.76 -24.80 31.27
CA HIS A 91 -5.68 -24.44 30.32
C HIS A 91 -5.15 -23.03 30.55
N THR A 92 -4.95 -22.65 31.81
CA THR A 92 -4.36 -21.34 32.14
C THR A 92 -2.95 -21.26 31.54
N ASN A 93 -2.67 -20.22 30.77
CA ASN A 93 -1.42 -19.95 30.02
C ASN A 93 -1.13 -20.74 28.73
N ASN A 94 -1.98 -21.68 28.31
CA ASN A 94 -1.75 -22.35 27.03
C ASN A 94 -2.52 -21.68 25.88
N PRO A 95 -1.88 -21.45 24.71
CA PRO A 95 -2.58 -21.05 23.50
C PRO A 95 -3.48 -22.20 23.01
N PHE A 96 -4.73 -21.89 22.68
CA PHE A 96 -5.68 -22.79 22.05
C PHE A 96 -6.17 -22.21 20.72
N LEU A 97 -6.66 -23.07 19.84
CA LEU A 97 -7.34 -22.65 18.62
C LEU A 97 -8.82 -22.45 18.92
N GLY A 98 -9.33 -21.23 18.76
CA GLY A 98 -10.75 -20.91 18.84
C GLY A 98 -11.32 -20.59 17.46
N CYS A 99 -12.58 -20.93 17.21
CA CYS A 99 -13.23 -20.55 15.96
C CYS A 99 -13.25 -19.02 15.76
N SER A 100 -13.00 -18.56 14.53
CA SER A 100 -13.10 -17.14 14.15
C SER A 100 -14.52 -16.58 14.35
N ARG A 101 -15.55 -17.42 14.18
CA ARG A 101 -16.98 -17.06 14.25
C ARG A 101 -17.58 -17.03 15.67
N PHE A 102 -16.77 -17.02 16.72
CA PHE A 102 -17.26 -16.86 18.10
C PHE A 102 -17.91 -15.47 18.27
N PRO A 103 -19.10 -15.33 18.91
CA PRO A 103 -19.79 -16.28 19.80
C PRO A 103 -20.75 -17.26 19.11
N GLN A 104 -20.98 -17.12 17.79
CA GLN A 104 -21.92 -17.96 17.04
C GLN A 104 -21.44 -19.42 16.93
N CYS A 105 -20.12 -19.63 16.88
CA CYS A 105 -19.51 -20.95 16.97
C CYS A 105 -18.51 -21.01 18.13
N ARG A 106 -18.69 -21.96 19.03
CA ARG A 106 -17.84 -22.18 20.21
C ARG A 106 -16.80 -23.30 20.03
N GLY A 107 -16.53 -23.71 18.79
CA GLY A 107 -15.55 -24.76 18.51
C GLY A 107 -14.14 -24.36 18.94
N THR A 108 -13.49 -25.21 19.72
CA THR A 108 -12.10 -25.06 20.17
C THR A 108 -11.29 -26.32 19.86
N ARG A 109 -9.98 -26.16 19.66
CA ARG A 109 -9.01 -27.25 19.54
C ARG A 109 -7.78 -26.89 20.36
N GLN A 110 -7.20 -27.88 21.02
CA GLN A 110 -5.91 -27.72 21.69
C GLN A 110 -4.81 -27.76 20.64
N MET A 111 -3.80 -26.89 20.81
CA MET A 111 -2.51 -27.10 20.17
C MET A 111 -1.81 -28.17 21.02
N VAL A 112 -1.70 -29.39 20.50
CA VAL A 112 -0.91 -30.49 21.09
C VAL A 112 0.55 -30.34 20.72
#